data_AF-A0A959QB30-F1
#
_entry.id   AF-A0A959QB30-F1
#
_cell.length_a   1.000
_cell.length_b   1.000
_cell.length_c   1.000
_cell.angle_alpha   90.00
_cell.angle_beta   90.00
_cell.angle_gamma   90.00
#
_symmetry.space_group_name_H-M   'P 1'
#
loop_
_entity.id
_entity.type
_entity.pdbx_description
1 polymer ?
#
loop_
_entity_poly.entity_id
_entity_poly.type
_entity_poly.pdbx_seq_one_letter_code
_entity_poly.pdbx_strand_id
1 'polypeptide(L)'
;VDKRGYYRAAPGRTAIGALLESVAELGFFDLADQYPPNGPFPTEFPNTIISLQQGDFEKKVVHNHLAPPNLLQIETLLEEWLDRQSWEAFTP
;
A
#
# COMPACT_ATOMS: atom_id res chain seq x y z
N VAL A 1 9.69 7.07 12.40
CA VAL A 1 11.15 6.97 12.70
C VAL A 1 11.85 6.66 11.39
N ASP A 2 12.71 7.56 10.90
CA ASP A 2 13.52 7.26 9.71
C ASP A 2 14.60 6.22 10.06
N LYS A 3 14.27 4.95 9.84
CA LYS A 3 15.19 3.83 10.00
C LYS A 3 15.99 3.69 8.70
N ARG A 4 17.26 4.09 8.73
CA ARG A 4 18.18 3.91 7.58
C ARG A 4 18.69 2.46 7.54
N GLY A 5 18.69 1.84 6.36
CA GLY A 5 19.10 0.45 6.15
C GLY A 5 17.94 -0.46 5.76
N TYR A 6 18.19 -1.77 5.68
CA TYR A 6 17.17 -2.76 5.35
C TYR A 6 16.51 -3.30 6.62
N TYR A 7 15.18 -3.35 6.64
CA TYR A 7 14.40 -3.84 7.77
C TYR A 7 13.34 -4.82 7.30
N ARG A 8 13.08 -5.83 8.13
CA ARG A 8 12.09 -6.85 7.88
C ARG A 8 11.18 -6.96 9.10
N ALA A 9 9.89 -7.09 8.84
CA ALA A 9 8.92 -7.59 9.80
C ALA A 9 8.36 -8.91 9.27
N ALA A 10 8.00 -9.82 10.18
CA ALA A 10 7.37 -11.09 9.85
C ALA A 10 6.03 -11.23 10.60
N PRO A 11 5.01 -10.43 10.24
CA PRO A 11 3.68 -10.58 10.82
C PRO A 11 3.12 -11.97 10.54
N GLY A 12 2.37 -12.50 11.51
CA GLY A 12 1.71 -13.79 11.35
C GLY A 12 0.68 -13.78 10.22
N ARG A 13 0.43 -14.94 9.62
CA ARG A 13 -0.53 -15.10 8.50
C ARG A 13 -1.91 -14.52 8.81
N THR A 14 -2.41 -14.69 10.03
CA THR A 14 -3.70 -14.15 10.48
C THR A 14 -3.74 -12.63 10.41
N ALA A 15 -2.66 -11.95 10.81
CA ALA A 15 -2.58 -10.49 10.78
C ALA A 15 -2.53 -9.95 9.34
N ILE A 16 -1.82 -10.65 8.45
CA ILE A 16 -1.80 -10.33 7.02
C ILE A 16 -3.18 -10.58 6.40
N GLY A 17 -3.85 -11.68 6.74
CA GLY A 17 -5.20 -11.97 6.26
C GLY A 17 -6.21 -10.88 6.63
N ALA A 18 -6.23 -10.47 7.90
CA ALA A 18 -7.10 -9.38 8.37
C ALA A 18 -6.80 -8.04 7.68
N LEU A 19 -5.53 -7.75 7.38
CA LEU A 19 -5.16 -6.56 6.61
C LEU A 19 -5.72 -6.64 5.19
N LEU A 20 -5.54 -7.77 4.50
CA LEU A 20 -6.03 -7.96 3.14
C LEU A 20 -7.57 -7.90 3.07
N GLU A 21 -8.27 -8.46 4.05
CA GLU A 21 -9.73 -8.32 4.18
C GLU A 21 -10.15 -6.85 4.34
N SER A 22 -9.49 -6.10 5.22
CA SER A 22 -9.78 -4.67 5.42
C SER A 22 -9.56 -3.85 4.14
N VAL A 23 -8.49 -4.16 3.39
CA VAL A 23 -8.21 -3.50 2.11
C VAL A 23 -9.23 -3.90 1.04
N ALA A 24 -9.70 -5.15 1.04
CA ALA A 24 -10.75 -5.63 0.15
C ALA A 24 -12.09 -4.94 0.43
N GLU A 25 -12.45 -4.75 1.71
CA GLU A 25 -13.67 -4.03 2.12
C GLU A 25 -13.67 -2.56 1.67
N LEU A 26 -12.49 -1.95 1.56
CA LEU A 26 -12.31 -0.59 1.01
C LEU A 26 -12.35 -0.55 -0.54
N GLY A 27 -12.53 -1.70 -1.19
CA GLY A 27 -12.70 -1.82 -2.64
C GLY A 27 -11.41 -1.68 -3.44
N PHE A 28 -10.24 -1.97 -2.84
CA PHE A 28 -8.94 -1.80 -3.52
C PHE A 28 -8.85 -2.52 -4.87
N PHE A 29 -9.41 -3.73 -4.93
CA PHE A 29 -9.34 -4.56 -6.13
C PHE A 29 -10.19 -4.03 -7.30
N ASP A 30 -11.17 -3.17 -7.00
CA ASP A 30 -12.04 -2.51 -7.98
C ASP A 30 -11.52 -1.12 -8.39
N LEU A 31 -10.46 -0.62 -7.75
CA LEU A 31 -9.85 0.67 -8.11
C LEU A 31 -9.21 0.62 -9.51
N ALA A 32 -9.13 1.79 -10.15
CA ALA A 32 -8.32 1.92 -11.36
C ALA A 32 -6.83 1.71 -11.04
N ASP A 33 -6.06 1.24 -12.01
CA ASP A 33 -4.62 1.00 -11.83
C ASP A 33 -3.82 2.29 -11.65
N GLN A 34 -4.39 3.45 -12.02
CA GLN A 34 -3.71 4.73 -11.97
C GLN A 34 -4.65 5.90 -11.70
N TYR A 35 -4.19 6.86 -10.88
CA TYR A 35 -4.82 8.14 -10.61
C TYR A 35 -3.86 9.33 -10.88
N PRO A 36 -4.30 10.37 -11.61
CA PRO A 36 -5.64 10.51 -12.20
C PRO A 36 -5.88 9.57 -13.40
N PRO A 37 -7.13 9.11 -13.62
CA PRO A 37 -7.45 8.26 -14.77
C PRO A 37 -7.39 9.09 -16.06
N ASN A 38 -6.55 8.67 -17.02
CA ASN A 38 -6.36 9.33 -18.32
C ASN A 38 -5.97 10.83 -18.22
N GLY A 39 -5.42 11.26 -17.09
CA GLY A 39 -5.02 12.64 -16.84
C GLY A 39 -3.51 12.86 -16.97
N PRO A 40 -3.05 14.12 -16.93
CA PRO A 40 -1.64 14.40 -16.78
C PRO A 40 -1.13 13.74 -15.49
N PHE A 41 0.11 13.24 -15.51
CA PHE A 41 0.78 12.69 -14.34
C PHE A 41 2.03 13.54 -14.06
N PRO A 42 1.89 14.71 -13.39
CA PRO A 42 2.98 15.63 -13.14
C PRO A 42 4.09 14.95 -12.35
N THR A 43 5.26 14.84 -12.96
CA THR A 43 6.43 14.21 -12.35
C THR A 43 7.03 15.06 -11.22
N GLU A 44 6.65 16.33 -11.13
CA GLU A 44 7.01 17.21 -10.00
C GLU A 44 6.29 16.89 -8.69
N PHE A 45 5.19 16.13 -8.74
CA PHE A 45 4.42 15.78 -7.55
C PHE A 45 4.85 14.41 -7.00
N PRO A 46 4.77 14.20 -5.68
CA PRO A 46 5.00 12.89 -5.09
C PRO A 46 4.01 11.87 -5.66
N ASN A 47 4.42 10.61 -5.70
CA ASN A 47 3.56 9.50 -6.08
C ASN A 47 3.64 8.37 -5.06
N THR A 48 2.54 7.66 -4.93
CA THR A 48 2.38 6.46 -4.11
C THR A 48 2.13 5.29 -5.06
N ILE A 49 2.86 4.19 -4.85
CA ILE A 49 2.62 2.93 -5.54
C ILE A 49 2.24 1.90 -4.49
N ILE A 50 1.02 1.37 -4.59
CA ILE A 50 0.53 0.30 -3.74
C ILE A 50 0.48 -0.96 -4.59
N SER A 51 1.22 -2.01 -4.21
CA SER A 51 1.11 -3.33 -4.81
C SER A 51 0.77 -4.35 -3.73
N LEU A 52 -0.30 -5.11 -3.97
CA LEU A 52 -0.71 -6.23 -3.13
C LEU A 52 -0.69 -7.51 -3.94
N GLN A 53 -0.04 -8.53 -3.39
CA GLN A 53 0.06 -9.86 -3.97
C GLN A 53 -0.49 -10.90 -3.00
N GLN A 54 -1.42 -11.73 -3.48
CA GLN A 54 -1.97 -12.88 -2.76
C GLN A 54 -1.98 -14.10 -3.68
N GLY A 55 -0.98 -14.97 -3.53
CA GLY A 55 -0.77 -16.09 -4.45
C GLY A 55 -0.46 -15.60 -5.85
N ASP A 56 -1.23 -16.05 -6.84
CA ASP A 56 -1.11 -15.64 -8.25
C ASP A 56 -1.84 -14.33 -8.56
N PHE A 57 -2.58 -13.78 -7.59
CA PHE A 57 -3.31 -12.53 -7.76
C PHE A 57 -2.40 -11.35 -7.37
N GLU A 58 -2.21 -10.41 -8.30
CA GLU A 58 -1.50 -9.15 -8.07
C GLU A 58 -2.39 -7.98 -8.49
N LYS A 59 -2.47 -6.95 -7.64
CA LYS A 59 -3.07 -5.67 -7.98
C LYS A 59 -2.10 -4.56 -7.62
N LYS A 60 -1.90 -3.65 -8.58
CA LYS A 60 -1.06 -2.47 -8.43
C LYS A 60 -1.88 -1.22 -8.73
N VAL A 61 -1.81 -0.25 -7.83
CA VAL A 61 -2.43 1.08 -7.98
C VAL A 61 -1.36 2.14 -7.84
N VAL A 62 -1.28 3.05 -8.81
CA VAL A 62 -0.36 4.18 -8.80
C VAL A 62 -1.15 5.47 -8.63
N HIS A 63 -0.81 6.25 -7.63
CA HIS A 63 -1.48 7.51 -7.33
C HIS A 63 -0.48 8.65 -7.28
N ASN A 64 -0.81 9.77 -7.92
CA ASN A 64 -0.07 11.03 -7.81
C ASN A 64 -0.95 12.16 -7.27
N HIS A 65 -2.12 12.36 -7.88
CA HIS A 65 -3.16 13.26 -7.40
C HIS A 65 -4.54 12.75 -7.84
N LEU A 66 -5.61 13.36 -7.29
CA LEU A 66 -7.00 12.98 -7.55
C LEU A 66 -7.34 11.52 -7.17
N ALA A 67 -6.67 10.98 -6.13
CA ALA A 67 -7.10 9.72 -5.54
C ALA A 67 -8.54 9.82 -5.01
N PRO A 68 -9.34 8.76 -5.20
CA PRO A 68 -10.64 8.66 -4.56
C PRO A 68 -10.46 8.51 -3.04
N PRO A 69 -11.46 8.92 -2.23
CA PRO A 69 -11.35 8.88 -0.77
C PRO A 69 -10.99 7.50 -0.19
N ASN A 70 -11.44 6.41 -0.82
CA ASN A 70 -11.13 5.06 -0.36
C ASN A 70 -9.65 4.69 -0.58
N LEU A 71 -9.00 5.16 -1.66
CA LEU A 71 -7.57 4.94 -1.86
C LEU A 71 -6.74 5.63 -0.77
N LEU A 72 -7.12 6.85 -0.37
CA LEU A 72 -6.47 7.55 0.74
C LEU A 72 -6.66 6.81 2.07
N GLN A 73 -7.85 6.24 2.33
CA GLN A 73 -8.09 5.42 3.52
C GLN A 73 -7.23 4.14 3.52
N ILE A 74 -7.03 3.53 2.36
CA ILE A 74 -6.15 2.36 2.21
C ILE A 74 -4.70 2.75 2.48
N GLU A 75 -4.23 3.89 1.97
CA GLU A 75 -2.88 4.41 2.25
C GLU A 75 -2.68 4.59 3.76
N THR A 76 -3.61 5.26 4.45
CA THR A 76 -3.55 5.46 5.91
C THR A 76 -3.57 4.13 6.66
N LEU A 77 -4.45 3.19 6.28
CA LEU A 77 -4.53 1.86 6.90
C LEU A 77 -3.18 1.12 6.78
N LEU A 78 -2.57 1.14 5.59
CA LEU A 78 -1.29 0.47 5.34
C LEU A 78 -0.15 1.12 6.13
N GLU A 79 -0.07 2.45 6.15
CA GLU A 79 0.93 3.19 6.93
C GLU A 79 0.82 2.88 8.43
N GLU A 80 -0.39 2.99 8.99
CA GLU A 80 -0.62 2.67 10.40
C GLU A 80 -0.34 1.20 10.73
N TRP A 81 -0.63 0.30 9.80
CA TRP A 81 -0.32 -1.12 9.99
C TRP A 81 1.18 -1.36 9.96
N LEU A 82 1.92 -0.74 9.02
CA LEU A 82 3.38 -0.83 8.93
C LEU A 82 4.06 -0.26 10.16
N ASP A 83 3.59 0.87 10.69
CA ASP A 83 4.14 1.51 11.89
C ASP A 83 3.98 0.66 13.16
N ARG A 84 2.95 -0.20 13.21
CA ARG A 84 2.73 -1.13 14.33
C ARG A 84 3.62 -2.36 14.29
N GLN A 85 4.32 -2.62 13.18
CA GLN A 85 5.13 -3.82 13.07
C GLN A 85 6.42 -3.74 13.89
N SER A 86 6.83 -4.88 14.43
CA SER A 86 8.15 -5.04 15.05
C SER A 86 9.20 -5.27 13.96
N TRP A 87 9.82 -4.19 13.51
CA TRP A 87 10.85 -4.21 12.47
C TRP A 87 12.23 -4.57 13.03
N GLU A 88 12.86 -5.57 12.42
CA GLU A 88 14.23 -6.01 12.71
C GLU A 88 15.16 -5.60 11.56
N ALA A 89 16.36 -5.09 11.89
CA ALA A 89 17.36 -4.78 10.88
C ALA A 89 17.88 -6.08 10.25
N PHE A 90 18.10 -6.08 8.94
CA PHE A 90 18.73 -7.20 8.24
C PHE A 90 19.73 -6.70 7.20
N THR A 91 20.59 -7.59 6.71
CA THR A 91 21.48 -7.36 5.57
C THR A 91 21.03 -8.29 4.44
N PRO A 92 20.67 -7.78 3.25
CA PRO A 92 20.23 -8.60 2.12
C PRO A 92 21.34 -9.49 1.56
#